data_AF-A0A7C5CAT8-F1
#
_entry.id   AF-A0A7C5CAT8-F1
#
_cell.length_a   1.000
_cell.length_b   1.000
_cell.length_c   1.000
_cell.angle_alpha   90.00
_cell.angle_beta   90.00
_cell.angle_gamma   90.00
#
_symmetry.space_group_name_H-M   'P 1'
#
loop_
_entity.id
_entity.type
_entity.pdbx_description
1 polymer ?
#
loop_
_entity_poly.entity_id
_entity_poly.type
_entity_poly.pdbx_seq_one_letter_code
_entity_poly.pdbx_strand_id
1 'polypeptide(L)'
;MTKKNSAMAVIFLDLDGTLIDPYPGISACFIHALEAMGLPTPARESLSWVVGPALIDSFRQAGVDDAERALTLYRERYAQNGLFEADV
;
A
#
# COMPACT_ATOMS: atom_id res chain seq x y z
N MET A 1 35.42 -40.62 1.71
CA MET A 1 34.52 -39.67 2.40
C MET A 1 33.98 -38.66 1.39
N THR A 2 32.77 -38.89 0.90
CA THR A 2 32.06 -37.99 -0.04
C THR A 2 31.34 -36.92 0.78
N LYS A 3 31.72 -35.64 0.62
CA LYS A 3 30.98 -34.52 1.20
C LYS A 3 29.62 -34.42 0.52
N LYS A 4 28.53 -34.67 1.27
CA LYS A 4 27.18 -34.29 0.87
C LYS A 4 27.11 -32.76 0.91
N ASN A 5 27.07 -32.11 -0.25
CA ASN A 5 26.67 -30.71 -0.33
C ASN A 5 25.16 -30.68 -0.05
N SER A 6 24.75 -30.27 1.16
CA SER A 6 23.35 -29.90 1.40
C SER A 6 23.04 -28.67 0.57
N ALA A 7 22.07 -28.78 -0.34
CA ALA A 7 21.55 -27.63 -1.07
C ALA A 7 20.93 -26.65 -0.05
N MET A 8 21.37 -25.39 -0.08
CA MET A 8 20.76 -24.37 0.77
C MET A 8 19.44 -23.94 0.18
N ALA A 9 18.37 -24.04 0.97
CA ALA A 9 17.06 -23.53 0.60
C ALA A 9 17.06 -22.00 0.72
N VAL A 10 16.59 -21.33 -0.32
CA VAL A 10 16.36 -19.88 -0.34
C VAL A 10 14.85 -19.67 -0.30
N ILE A 11 14.39 -18.84 0.64
CA ILE A 11 12.98 -18.48 0.81
C ILE A 11 12.84 -16.98 0.57
N PHE A 12 11.90 -16.60 -0.29
CA PHE A 12 11.47 -15.22 -0.44
C PHE A 12 10.14 -15.04 0.27
N LEU A 13 10.05 -13.93 1.00
CA LEU A 13 8.85 -13.51 1.71
C LEU A 13 8.44 -12.16 1.13
N ASP A 14 7.17 -12.06 0.78
CA ASP A 14 6.54 -10.78 0.52
C ASP A 14 6.22 -10.08 1.86
N LEU A 15 6.02 -8.77 1.84
CA LEU A 15 5.72 -7.98 3.04
C LEU A 15 4.21 -7.79 3.19
N ASP A 16 3.61 -7.06 2.26
CA ASP A 16 2.22 -6.61 2.34
C ASP A 16 1.26 -7.78 2.10
N GLY A 17 0.36 -8.03 3.05
CA GLY A 17 -0.58 -9.16 2.98
C GLY A 17 0.06 -10.54 3.18
N THR A 18 1.36 -10.59 3.50
CA THR A 18 2.09 -11.82 3.84
C THR A 18 2.66 -11.77 5.26
N LEU A 19 3.41 -10.74 5.60
CA LEU A 19 4.01 -10.54 6.93
C LEU A 19 3.27 -9.52 7.78
N ILE A 20 2.60 -8.56 7.14
CA ILE A 20 1.83 -7.50 7.81
C ILE A 20 0.51 -7.27 7.09
N ASP A 21 -0.47 -6.74 7.82
CA ASP A 21 -1.65 -6.11 7.25
C ASP A 21 -1.43 -4.58 7.14
N PRO A 22 -1.08 -4.06 5.95
CA PRO A 22 -0.84 -2.63 5.78
C PRO A 22 -2.15 -1.84 5.56
N TYR A 23 -3.30 -2.51 5.50
CA TYR A 23 -4.56 -1.92 5.10
C TYR A 23 -4.95 -0.67 5.90
N PRO A 24 -4.79 -0.60 7.24
CA PRO A 24 -5.21 0.58 7.97
C PRO A 24 -4.44 1.84 7.52
N GLY A 25 -3.12 1.73 7.35
CA GLY A 25 -2.27 2.82 6.88
C GLY A 25 -2.53 3.21 5.42
N ILE A 26 -2.60 2.22 4.51
CA ILE A 26 -2.82 2.46 3.08
C ILE A 26 -4.18 3.13 2.83
N SER A 27 -5.25 2.58 3.41
CA SER A 27 -6.61 3.10 3.22
C SER A 27 -6.76 4.53 3.73
N ALA A 28 -6.16 4.85 4.88
CA ALA A 28 -6.21 6.19 5.45
C ALA A 28 -5.36 7.20 4.64
N CYS A 29 -4.22 6.79 4.09
CA CYS A 29 -3.45 7.61 3.14
C CYS A 29 -4.20 7.88 1.84
N PHE A 30 -4.90 6.89 1.31
CA PHE A 30 -5.68 7.03 0.08
C PHE A 30 -6.82 8.03 0.27
N ILE A 31 -7.59 7.88 1.36
CA ILE A 31 -8.66 8.82 1.73
C ILE A 31 -8.12 10.24 1.91
N HIS A 32 -7.03 10.39 2.65
CA HIS A 32 -6.42 11.70 2.88
C HIS A 32 -6.03 12.42 1.58
N ALA A 33 -5.46 11.69 0.61
CA ALA A 33 -5.11 12.28 -0.68
C ALA A 33 -6.36 12.79 -1.43
N LEU A 34 -7.45 12.01 -1.44
CA LEU A 34 -8.72 12.42 -2.05
C LEU A 34 -9.34 13.64 -1.34
N GLU A 35 -9.36 13.64 0.00
CA GLU A 35 -9.85 14.76 0.81
C GLU A 35 -9.07 16.04 0.56
N ALA A 36 -7.73 15.96 0.52
CA ALA A 36 -6.85 17.09 0.25
C ALA A 36 -7.00 17.65 -1.18
N MET A 37 -7.51 16.84 -2.11
CA MET A 37 -7.87 17.26 -3.47
C MET A 37 -9.31 17.76 -3.58
N GLY A 38 -10.11 17.67 -2.51
CA GLY A 38 -11.52 18.03 -2.54
C GLY A 38 -12.39 17.03 -3.33
N LEU A 39 -11.95 15.79 -3.46
CA LEU A 39 -12.65 14.74 -4.20
C LEU A 39 -13.55 13.91 -3.27
N PRO A 40 -14.62 13.29 -3.80
CA PRO A 40 -15.42 12.33 -3.05
C PRO A 40 -14.57 11.17 -2.54
N THR A 41 -14.78 10.78 -1.28
CA THR A 41 -14.08 9.65 -0.67
C THR A 41 -15.01 8.43 -0.56
N PRO A 42 -14.56 7.25 -1.00
CA PRO A 42 -15.32 6.02 -0.79
C PRO A 42 -15.29 5.63 0.70
N ALA A 43 -16.21 4.76 1.11
CA ALA A 43 -16.19 4.17 2.44
C ALA A 43 -14.88 3.40 2.64
N ARG A 44 -14.22 3.57 3.80
CA ARG A 44 -12.90 3.01 4.05
C ARG A 44 -12.89 1.51 3.81
N GLU A 45 -13.92 0.81 4.27
CA GLU A 45 -14.12 -0.65 4.18
C GLU A 45 -14.14 -1.17 2.73
N SER A 46 -14.37 -0.30 1.75
CA SER A 46 -14.39 -0.66 0.33
C SER A 46 -13.03 -0.58 -0.36
N LEU A 47 -11.96 -0.21 0.35
CA LEU A 47 -10.64 0.09 -0.23
C LEU A 47 -9.64 -1.08 -0.25
N SER A 48 -10.08 -2.31 0.02
CA SER A 48 -9.17 -3.47 0.04
C SER A 48 -8.41 -3.68 -1.27
N TRP A 49 -9.01 -3.28 -2.40
CA TRP A 49 -8.40 -3.34 -3.73
C TRP A 49 -7.23 -2.36 -3.95
N VAL A 50 -7.03 -1.39 -3.04
CA VAL A 50 -5.90 -0.45 -3.11
C VAL A 50 -4.59 -1.10 -2.65
N VAL A 51 -4.65 -2.17 -1.84
CA VAL A 51 -3.47 -2.88 -1.31
C VAL A 51 -2.93 -3.85 -2.37
N GLY A 52 -1.65 -3.68 -2.74
CA GLY A 52 -0.94 -4.54 -3.68
C GLY A 52 -0.63 -3.91 -5.05
N PRO A 53 -1.61 -3.31 -5.76
CA PRO A 53 -1.34 -2.60 -7.02
C PRO A 53 -0.41 -1.40 -6.85
N ALA A 54 0.12 -0.92 -7.97
CA ALA A 54 0.78 0.38 -8.00
C ALA A 54 -0.24 1.48 -7.65
N LEU A 55 0.03 2.26 -6.60
CA LEU A 55 -0.90 3.29 -6.10
C LEU A 55 -1.35 4.30 -7.16
N ILE A 56 -0.47 4.62 -8.12
CA ILE A 56 -0.82 5.52 -9.23
C ILE A 56 -1.97 4.95 -10.07
N ASP A 57 -2.00 3.63 -10.27
CA ASP A 57 -3.07 2.95 -11.01
C ASP A 57 -4.33 2.87 -10.16
N SER A 58 -4.20 2.72 -8.84
CA SER A 58 -5.35 2.78 -7.93
C SER A 58 -6.04 4.15 -7.96
N PHE A 59 -5.28 5.24 -8.01
CA PHE A 59 -5.85 6.59 -8.16
C PHE A 59 -6.50 6.80 -9.53
N ARG A 60 -5.89 6.30 -10.61
CA ARG A 60 -6.50 6.32 -11.95
C ARG A 60 -7.81 5.52 -11.98
N GLN A 61 -7.84 4.35 -11.35
CA GLN A 61 -9.03 3.52 -11.22
C GLN A 61 -10.14 4.21 -10.42
N ALA A 62 -9.77 5.01 -9.41
CA ALA A 62 -10.71 5.86 -8.67
C ALA A 62 -11.21 7.09 -9.46
N GLY A 63 -10.76 7.28 -10.71
CA GLY A 63 -11.17 8.40 -11.55
C GLY A 63 -10.51 9.73 -11.19
N VAL A 64 -9.34 9.69 -10.56
CA VAL A 64 -8.59 10.91 -10.23
C VAL A 64 -7.85 11.43 -11.46
N ASP A 65 -8.22 12.63 -11.93
CA ASP A 65 -7.60 13.26 -13.10
C ASP A 65 -6.11 13.53 -12.91
N ASP A 66 -5.72 14.09 -11.76
CA ASP A 66 -4.32 14.36 -11.39
C ASP A 66 -3.80 13.31 -10.39
N ALA A 67 -3.64 12.08 -10.89
CA ALA A 67 -3.21 10.94 -10.08
C ALA A 67 -1.80 11.11 -9.49
N GLU A 68 -0.91 11.87 -10.15
CA GLU A 68 0.45 12.14 -9.65
C GLU A 68 0.42 13.06 -8.43
N ARG A 69 -0.45 14.08 -8.44
CA ARG A 69 -0.69 14.91 -7.25
C ARG A 69 -1.28 14.09 -6.10
N ALA A 70 -2.24 13.21 -6.38
CA ALA A 70 -2.82 12.31 -5.37
C ALA A 70 -1.74 11.41 -4.75
N LEU A 71 -0.85 10.84 -5.58
CA LEU A 71 0.26 10.02 -5.12
C LEU A 71 1.24 10.81 -4.25
N THR A 72 1.49 12.08 -4.57
CA THR A 72 2.34 12.96 -3.76
C THR A 72 1.75 13.17 -2.37
N LEU A 73 0.47 13.57 -2.28
CA LEU A 73 -0.25 13.77 -1.02
C LEU A 73 -0.34 12.48 -0.19
N TYR A 74 -0.59 11.34 -0.86
CA TYR A 74 -0.53 10.02 -0.25
C TYR A 74 0.82 9.79 0.43
N ARG A 75 1.92 10.01 -0.30
CA ARG A 75 3.29 9.74 0.18
C ARG A 75 3.67 10.63 1.35
N GLU A 76 3.23 11.88 1.35
CA GLU A 76 3.42 12.80 2.47
C GLU A 76 2.80 12.26 3.76
N ARG A 77 1.52 11.87 3.73
CA ARG A 77 0.86 11.27 4.92
C ARG A 77 1.43 9.90 5.28
N TYR A 78 1.79 9.09 4.28
CA TYR A 78 2.37 7.76 4.52
C TYR A 78 3.70 7.85 5.26
N ALA A 79 4.56 8.80 4.86
CA ALA A 79 5.84 9.03 5.53
C ALA A 79 5.68 9.60 6.95
N GLN A 80 4.63 10.38 7.20
CA GLN A 80 4.37 10.93 8.53
C GLN A 80 3.91 9.85 9.51
N ASN A 81 2.84 9.11 9.15
CA ASN A 81 2.19 8.18 10.07
C ASN A 81 1.85 6.83 9.42
N GLY A 82 1.47 6.81 8.13
CA GLY A 82 0.88 5.62 7.49
C GLY A 82 1.77 4.38 7.48
N LEU A 83 3.10 4.54 7.47
CA LEU A 83 4.06 3.42 7.57
C LEU A 83 3.94 2.64 8.89
N PHE A 84 3.55 3.32 9.98
CA PHE A 84 3.48 2.72 11.32
C PHE A 84 2.06 2.32 11.74
N GLU A 85 1.09 2.47 10.84
CA GLU A 85 -0.31 2.09 11.04
C GLU A 85 -0.60 0.67 10.52
N ALA A 86 0.43 -0.12 10.19
CA ALA A 86 0.29 -1.52 9.80
C ALA A 86 0.14 -2.43 11.02
N ASP A 87 -0.71 -3.44 10.91
CA ASP A 87 -0.89 -4.48 11.92
C ASP A 87 0.01 -5.70 11.61
N VAL A 88 0.47 -6.39 12.66
CA VAL A 88 1.34 -7.59 12.57
C VAL A 88 0.59 -8.83 13.04
#